data_AF-A0A396IZS4-F1
#
_entry.id   AF-A0A396IZS4-F1
#
_cell.length_a   1.000
_cell.length_b   1.000
_cell.length_c   1.000
_cell.angle_alpha   90.00
_cell.angle_beta   90.00
_cell.angle_gamma   90.00
#
_symmetry.space_group_name_H-M   'P 1'
#
loop_
_entity.id
_entity.type
_entity.pdbx_description
1 polymer ?
#
loop_
_entity_poly.entity_id
_entity_poly.type
_entity_poly.pdbx_seq_one_letter_code
_entity_poly.pdbx_strand_id
1 'polypeptide(L)' 'MTSKKDQFIRAFDGFKVLCIPYEQGGDKRRFSMYFFLPNAKDGLSALVEKVASESTLLHHKSFVILKSK' A
#
# COMPACT_ATOMS: atom_id res chain seq x y z
N MET A 1 9.33 -13.10 -6.06
CA MET A 1 8.04 -13.65 -5.55
C MET A 1 6.94 -13.33 -6.56
N THR A 2 6.09 -14.30 -6.92
CA THR A 2 4.92 -14.11 -7.80
C THR A 2 3.75 -14.94 -7.30
N SER A 3 2.51 -14.50 -7.55
CA SER A 3 1.27 -15.16 -7.11
C SER A 3 0.15 -14.90 -8.12
N LYS A 4 -0.75 -15.86 -8.29
CA LYS A 4 -1.99 -15.72 -9.08
C LYS A 4 -3.23 -15.42 -8.22
N LYS A 5 -3.08 -15.36 -6.90
CA LYS A 5 -4.17 -15.01 -5.98
C LYS A 5 -4.45 -13.51 -6.04
N ASP A 6 -5.69 -13.11 -5.78
CA ASP A 6 -6.04 -11.70 -5.63
C ASP A 6 -5.18 -11.03 -4.55
N GLN A 7 -4.72 -9.82 -4.85
CA GLN A 7 -3.84 -9.03 -4.00
C GLN A 7 -4.52 -7.70 -3.65
N PHE A 8 -4.20 -7.14 -2.49
CA PHE A 8 -4.68 -5.81 -2.10
C PHE A 8 -3.88 -4.72 -2.80
N ILE A 9 -4.28 -4.39 -4.02
CA ILE A 9 -3.63 -3.37 -4.86
C ILE A 9 -4.59 -2.21 -5.08
N ARG A 10 -4.08 -0.98 -4.98
CA ARG A 10 -4.78 0.24 -5.41
C ARG A 10 -3.87 1.02 -6.37
N ALA A 11 -4.44 1.46 -7.48
CA ALA A 11 -3.76 2.36 -8.41
C ALA A 11 -4.16 3.81 -8.12
N PHE A 12 -3.18 4.70 -8.21
CA PHE A 12 -3.33 6.15 -8.17
C PHE A 12 -2.76 6.74 -9.45
N ASP A 13 -3.03 8.01 -9.69
CA ASP A 13 -2.34 8.71 -10.76
C ASP A 13 -0.83 8.81 -10.44
N GLY A 14 -0.02 8.21 -11.31
CA GLY A 14 1.44 8.15 -11.20
C GLY A 14 2.05 6.95 -10.44
N PHE A 15 1.30 6.20 -9.63
CA PHE A 15 1.86 5.09 -8.84
C PHE A 15 0.81 4.04 -8.40
N LYS A 16 1.27 2.89 -7.89
CA LYS A 16 0.44 1.82 -7.32
C LYS A 16 0.88 1.52 -5.90
N VAL A 17 -0.06 1.04 -5.07
CA VAL A 17 0.21 0.59 -3.70
C VAL A 17 -0.25 -0.85 -3.54
N LEU A 18 0.64 -1.73 -3.08
CA LEU A 18 0.34 -3.11 -2.68
C LEU A 18 0.42 -3.22 -1.16
N CYS A 19 -0.58 -3.85 -0.54
CA CYS A 19 -0.61 -4.17 0.88
C CYS A 19 -0.41 -5.68 1.10
N ILE A 20 0.54 -6.05 1.97
CA ILE A 20 0.80 -7.43 2.40
C ILE A 20 0.53 -7.53 3.91
N PRO A 21 -0.59 -8.12 4.33
CA PRO A 21 -0.86 -8.34 5.75
C PRO A 21 0.07 -9.40 6.31
N TYR A 22 0.64 -9.14 7.49
CA TYR A 22 1.34 -10.16 8.26
C TYR A 22 0.33 -11.04 9.01
N GLU A 23 0.74 -12.28 9.30
CA GLU A 23 -0.05 -13.15 10.16
C GLU A 23 -0.13 -12.57 11.57
N GLN A 24 -1.36 -12.53 12.12
CA GLN A 24 -1.63 -11.86 13.40
C GLN A 24 -1.25 -12.71 14.62
N GLY A 25 -1.27 -14.04 14.49
CA GLY A 25 -1.03 -14.94 15.63
C GLY A 25 -1.92 -14.62 16.83
N GLY A 26 -1.33 -14.60 18.03
CA GLY A 26 -2.03 -14.26 19.28
C GLY A 26 -2.03 -12.77 19.66
N ASP A 27 -1.38 -11.90 18.87
CA ASP A 27 -1.34 -10.47 19.14
C ASP A 27 -2.65 -9.79 18.69
N LYS A 28 -3.07 -8.75 19.41
CA LYS A 28 -4.22 -7.92 19.03
C LYS A 28 -3.88 -6.92 17.92
N ARG A 29 -2.59 -6.59 17.75
CA ARG A 29 -2.10 -5.66 16.74
C ARG A 29 -2.14 -6.31 15.36
N ARG A 30 -2.50 -5.52 14.35
CA ARG A 30 -2.47 -5.94 12.94
C ARG A 30 -1.41 -5.13 12.21
N PHE A 31 -0.45 -5.84 11.63
CA PHE A 31 0.62 -5.23 10.85
C PHE A 31 0.45 -5.56 9.37
N SER A 32 0.86 -4.64 8.53
CA SER A 32 0.91 -4.86 7.08
C SER A 32 2.08 -4.08 6.51
N MET A 33 2.73 -4.66 5.50
CA MET A 33 3.74 -4.00 4.70
C MET A 33 3.09 -3.37 3.48
N TYR A 34 3.49 -2.13 3.16
CA TYR A 34 3.00 -1.40 2.00
C TYR A 34 4.13 -1.17 1.01
N PHE A 35 3.91 -1.55 -0.25
CA PHE A 35 4.83 -1.26 -1.35
C PHE A 35 4.26 -0.15 -2.22
N PHE A 36 4.99 0.95 -2.32
CA PHE A 36 4.68 2.08 -3.19
C PHE A 36 5.53 1.95 -4.45
N LEU A 37 4.89 1.77 -5.60
CA LEU A 37 5.54 1.52 -6.87
C LEU A 37 5.20 2.64 -7.87
N PRO A 38 6.16 3.53 -8.20
CA PRO A 38 5.96 4.51 -9.25
C PRO A 38 5.74 3.85 -10.61
N ASN A 39 4.95 4.48 -11.47
CA ASN A 39 4.80 4.03 -12.86
C ASN A 39 6.07 4.33 -13.69
N ALA A 40 6.75 5.43 -13.39
CA ALA A 40 8.04 5.80 -13.99
C ALA A 40 9.19 5.01 -13.36
N LYS A 41 10.17 4.58 -14.15
CA LYS A 41 11.29 3.75 -13.67
C LYS A 41 12.19 4.46 -12.66
N ASP A 42 12.35 5.76 -12.82
CA ASP A 42 13.12 6.69 -12.00
C ASP A 42 12.23 7.54 -11.07
N GLY A 43 10.93 7.21 -10.98
CA GLY A 43 9.94 8.00 -10.27
C GLY A 43 9.97 7.92 -8.74
N LEU A 44 10.92 7.22 -8.13
CA LEU A 44 10.92 6.99 -6.67
C LEU A 44 11.13 8.30 -5.90
N SER A 45 12.05 9.16 -6.34
CA SER A 45 12.30 10.46 -5.67
C SER A 45 11.05 11.33 -5.67
N ALA A 46 10.43 11.50 -6.84
CA ALA A 46 9.20 12.28 -6.98
C ALA A 46 8.03 11.69 -6.17
N LEU A 47 7.97 10.36 -6.06
CA LEU A 47 6.96 9.70 -5.24
C LEU A 47 7.17 9.96 -3.74
N VAL A 48 8.42 9.93 -3.27
CA VAL A 48 8.75 10.24 -1.86
C VAL A 48 8.37 11.69 -1.55
N GLU A 49 8.71 12.63 -2.42
CA GLU A 49 8.34 14.05 -2.27
C GLU A 49 6.82 14.23 -2.22
N LYS A 50 6.08 13.55 -3.10
CA LYS A 50 4.61 13.56 -3.12
C LYS A 50 4.01 12.99 -1.82
N VAL A 51 4.53 11.87 -1.33
CA VAL A 51 4.03 11.27 -0.08
C VAL A 51 4.35 12.14 1.13
N ALA A 52 5.49 12.83 1.12
CA ALA A 52 5.87 13.77 2.18
C ALA A 52 5.01 15.04 2.17
N SER A 53 4.59 15.53 1.00
CA SER A 53 3.74 16.72 0.88
C SER A 53 2.26 16.42 1.12
N GLU A 54 1.77 15.22 0.79
CA GLU A 54 0.37 14.82 0.94
C GLU A 54 0.15 13.91 2.16
N SER A 55 0.03 14.50 3.35
CA SER A 55 -0.21 13.76 4.61
C SER A 55 -1.45 12.85 4.58
N THR A 56 -2.43 13.18 3.74
CA THR A 56 -3.66 12.40 3.52
C THR A 56 -3.42 11.04 2.88
N LEU A 57 -2.32 10.86 2.12
CA LEU A 57 -2.00 9.57 1.50
C LEU A 57 -1.72 8.48 2.54
N LEU A 58 -1.13 8.86 3.68
CA LEU A 58 -0.80 7.94 4.78
C LEU A 58 -1.94 7.80 5.80
N HIS A 59 -2.84 8.78 5.87
CA HIS A 59 -3.97 8.78 6.82
C HIS A 59 -5.18 7.96 6.39
N HIS A 60 -5.16 7.36 5.20
CA HIS A 60 -6.34 6.70 4.67
C HIS A 60 -6.55 5.31 5.31
N LYS A 61 -7.46 5.22 6.29
CA LYS A 61 -8.06 3.97 6.85
C LYS A 61 -8.62 3.01 5.78
N SER A 62 -8.70 3.45 4.55
CA SER A 62 -9.23 2.78 3.37
C SER A 62 -8.42 1.57 2.88
N PHE A 63 -7.15 1.44 3.28
CA PHE A 63 -6.36 0.26 2.92
C PHE A 63 -6.65 -0.95 3.83
N VAL A 64 -7.28 -0.75 5.00
CA VAL A 64 -7.62 -1.81 5.97
C VAL A 64 -9.05 -2.34 5.76
N ILE A 65 -9.91 -1.61 5.04
CA ILE A 65 -11.35 -1.93 4.88
C ILE A 65 -11.63 -2.53 3.48
N LEU A 66 -10.82 -3.49 3.03
CA LEU A 66 -11.16 -4.35 1.87
C LEU A 66 -11.34 -5.81 2.28
N LYS A 67 -11.92 -6.04 3.48
CA LYS A 67 -12.43 -7.33 3.92
C LYS A 67 -13.80 -7.11 4.57
N SER A 68 -14.79 -6.76 3.77
CA SER A 68 -16.19 -7.02 4.13
C SER A 68 -17.01 -7.25 2.87
N LYS A 69 -16.88 -8.47 2.34
CA LYS A 69 -17.97 -9.36 1.89
C LYS A 69 -17.38 -10.76 1.75
#